data_AF-A0A258UJD0-F1
#
_entry.id   AF-A0A258UJD0-F1
#
_cell.length_a   1.000
_cell.length_b   1.000
_cell.length_c   1.000
_cell.angle_alpha   90.00
_cell.angle_beta   90.00
_cell.angle_gamma   90.00
#
_symmetry.space_group_name_H-M   'P 1'
#
loop_
_entity.id
_entity.type
_entity.pdbx_description
1 polymer ?
#
loop_
_entity_poly.entity_id
_entity_poly.type
_entity_poly.pdbx_seq_one_letter_code
_entity_poly.pdbx_strand_id
1 'polypeptide(L)' 'GDTLSKIAKELYGNANLYMRIFDANKPMLSHPDKIYPGQMLRIPPQ' A
#
# COMPACT_ATOMS: atom_id res chain seq x y z
N GLY A 1 12.50 6.58 -1.89
CA GLY A 1 11.12 6.71 -1.43
C GLY A 1 10.43 5.37 -1.57
N ASP A 2 9.76 4.95 -0.51
CA ASP A 2 8.90 3.75 -0.52
C ASP A 2 7.54 4.13 -1.09
N THR A 3 6.94 3.23 -1.87
CA THR A 3 5.63 3.43 -2.49
C THR A 3 4.77 2.21 -2.23
N LEU A 4 3.46 2.38 -2.26
CA LEU A 4 2.54 1.25 -2.17
C LEU A 4 2.84 0.18 -3.23
N SER A 5 3.32 0.57 -4.42
CA SER A 5 3.72 -0.34 -5.49
C SER A 5 4.93 -1.19 -5.12
N LYS A 6 5.92 -0.65 -4.40
CA LYS A 6 7.05 -1.45 -3.88
C LYS A 6 6.59 -2.46 -2.85
N ILE A 7 5.77 -2.02 -1.90
CA ILE A 7 5.18 -2.88 -0.86
C ILE A 7 4.34 -3.99 -1.50
N ALA A 8 3.50 -3.65 -2.48
CA ALA A 8 2.70 -4.62 -3.21
C ALA A 8 3.55 -5.62 -4.01
N LYS A 9 4.67 -5.18 -4.58
CA LYS A 9 5.61 -6.07 -5.25
C LYS A 9 6.28 -7.04 -4.28
N GLU A 10 6.66 -6.58 -3.09
CA GLU A 10 7.32 -7.41 -2.07
C GLU A 10 6.36 -8.41 -1.43
N LEU A 11 5.13 -8.00 -1.13
CA LEU A 11 4.16 -8.82 -0.40
C LEU A 11 3.27 -9.67 -1.30
N TYR A 12 2.94 -9.18 -2.51
CA TYR A 12 2.07 -9.90 -3.45
C TYR A 12 2.78 -10.35 -4.73
N GLY A 13 4.06 -10.04 -4.89
CA GLY A 13 4.79 -10.30 -6.14
C GLY A 13 4.37 -9.41 -7.32
N ASN A 14 3.39 -8.52 -7.14
CA ASN A 14 2.82 -7.69 -8.20
C ASN A 14 2.60 -6.24 -7.75
N ALA A 15 3.40 -5.34 -8.32
CA ALA A 15 3.34 -3.90 -8.03
C ALA A 15 1.99 -3.26 -8.36
N ASN A 16 1.21 -3.83 -9.29
CA ASN A 16 -0.09 -3.31 -9.69
C ASN A 16 -1.18 -3.55 -8.63
N LEU A 17 -0.92 -4.40 -7.63
CA LEU A 17 -1.86 -4.66 -6.53
C LEU A 17 -1.80 -3.60 -5.41
N TYR A 18 -1.04 -2.52 -5.61
CA TYR A 18 -0.94 -1.42 -4.66
C TYR A 18 -2.28 -0.77 -4.31
N MET A 19 -3.23 -0.74 -5.25
CA MET A 19 -4.57 -0.20 -5.02
C MET A 19 -5.34 -0.99 -3.96
N ARG A 20 -5.10 -2.31 -3.83
CA ARG A 20 -5.72 -3.11 -2.77
C ARG A 20 -5.25 -2.70 -1.39
N ILE A 21 -3.97 -2.35 -1.27
CA ILE A 21 -3.42 -1.79 -0.03
C ILE A 21 -4.05 -0.42 0.23
N PHE A 22 -4.11 0.45 -0.78
CA PHE A 22 -4.72 1.76 -0.64
C PHE A 22 -6.17 1.69 -0.14
N ASP A 23 -7.00 0.86 -0.78
CA ASP A 23 -8.41 0.71 -0.43
C ASP A 23 -8.61 0.12 0.96
N ALA A 24 -7.80 -0.86 1.37
CA ALA A 24 -7.84 -1.45 2.71
C ALA A 24 -7.47 -0.48 3.83
N ASN A 25 -6.85 0.66 3.48
CA ASN A 25 -6.41 1.69 4.42
C ASN A 25 -7.23 2.99 4.30
N LYS A 26 -8.31 3.04 3.52
CA LYS A 26 -9.25 4.16 3.58
C LYS A 26 -10.05 4.12 4.89
N PRO A 27 -10.35 5.28 5.51
CA PRO A 27 -10.06 6.64 5.05
C PRO A 27 -8.68 7.19 5.49
N MET A 28 -7.86 6.42 6.23
CA MET A 28 -6.55 6.85 6.73
C MET A 28 -5.62 7.31 5.61
N LEU A 29 -5.61 6.59 4.49
CA LEU A 29 -4.96 7.04 3.25
C LEU A 29 -5.99 7.77 2.37
N SER A 30 -5.76 9.06 2.16
CA SER A 30 -6.53 9.86 1.19
C SER A 30 -5.94 9.82 -0.21
N HIS A 31 -4.64 9.54 -0.34
CA HIS A 31 -3.97 9.35 -1.62
C HIS A 31 -3.01 8.15 -1.55
N PRO A 32 -2.88 7.37 -2.63
CA PRO A 32 -2.00 6.21 -2.68
C PRO A 32 -0.51 6.57 -2.54
N ASP A 33 -0.12 7.78 -2.94
CA ASP A 33 1.27 8.24 -2.86
C ASP A 33 1.62 8.92 -1.53
N LYS A 34 0.63 9.16 -0.66
CA LYS A 34 0.83 9.81 0.64
C LYS A 34 1.07 8.77 1.73
N ILE A 35 2.24 8.13 1.68
CA ILE A 35 2.72 7.25 2.74
C ILE A 35 4.02 7.80 3.35
N TYR A 36 4.18 7.61 4.66
CA TYR A 36 5.34 8.09 5.41
C TYR A 36 6.14 6.93 6.01
N PRO A 37 7.47 7.05 6.16
CA PRO A 37 8.26 6.06 6.88
C PRO A 37 7.71 5.81 8.28
N GLY A 38 7.59 4.53 8.67
CA GLY A 38 7.03 4.12 9.97
C GLY A 38 5.49 4.07 10.03
N GLN A 39 4.79 4.44 8.95
CA GLN A 39 3.34 4.31 8.89
C GLN A 39 2.93 2.83 8.79
N MET A 40 2.09 2.37 9.73
CA MET A 40 1.53 1.02 9.69
C MET A 40 0.41 0.96 8.64
N LEU A 41 0.55 0.05 7.68
CA LEU A 41 -0.46 -0.19 6.64
C LEU A 41 -1.09 -1.56 6.83
N ARG A 42 -2.41 -1.62 6.67
CA ARG A 42 -3.14 -2.89 6.55
C ARG A 42 -2.83 -3.52 5.20
N ILE A 43 -2.34 -4.76 5.23
CA ILE A 43 -2.08 -5.56 4.03
C ILE A 43 -3.16 -6.65 3.95
N PRO A 44 -4.16 -6.52 3.06
CA PRO A 44 -5.16 -7.57 2.87
C PRO A 44 -4.55 -8.82 2.20
N PRO A 45 -5.15 -10.02 2.35
CA PRO A 45 -4.77 -11.17 1.54
C PRO A 45 -5.00 -10.91 0.04
N GLN A 46 -4.22 -11.60 -0.80
CA GLN A 46 -4.40 -11.60 -2.25
C GLN A 46 -5.76 -12.16 -2.66
#